data_AF-A0A345P3K3-F1
#
_entry.id   AF-A0A345P3K3-F1
#
_cell.length_a   1.000
_cell.length_b   1.000
_cell.length_c   1.000
_cell.angle_alpha   90.00
_cell.angle_beta   90.00
_cell.angle_gamma   90.00
#
_symmetry.space_group_name_H-M   'P 1'
#
loop_
_entity.id
_entity.type
_entity.pdbx_description
1 polymer ?
#
loop_
_entity_poly.entity_id
_entity_poly.type
_entity_poly.pdbx_seq_one_letter_code
_entity_poly.pdbx_strand_id
1 'polypeptide(L)'
;MSRFYDVLKKRSLYLLPVLGLFAFTFSVSAQAMSPLDEDAMSNVVGQAAFYTNYTAQTGSGAPGNTESFGFFTLGVQGNVDLNANIQHLQLGCGGVNGPGCDIDMTNVGLSGNPGVGNCPSGASRASCDATLQNPFLQLAIKNPTSLSTRQVVGINLGAQSVSGLLTAGQNDGTPNGINTLSGYLPIGSSTGTAQTQAAIFGTGAGQTVTGKVDINILLCTTGCGSGKGITTDPSKSAGLSIPSMNVPFTTVATTVKGTRLTSAPVVANALVPDIPITPSSGSLYVNLNQTVCVAFLICLSNTKFQMTSTIQNLGVKINFNEGLGFIHNLPLSGNGLGLSLQSQAIRYPTPGRAADDIAQPGWWLSVQNPINLGVLNPQNKVDISSAFPQLATILSAKLNAGPPYLIPPIDTGQGLQALVSGYLTATVPPINLSGSVATIALSNLPLDGNQNVKPNCYGTLKFC
;
A
#
# COMPACT_ATOMS: atom_id res chain seq x y z
N MET A 1 -12.18 -28.08 58.52
CA MET A 1 -11.96 -29.54 58.45
C MET A 1 -12.63 -30.21 59.64
N SER A 2 -13.83 -30.76 59.46
CA SER A 2 -14.50 -31.80 60.29
C SER A 2 -15.88 -32.03 59.66
N ARG A 3 -15.98 -33.00 58.73
CA ARG A 3 -16.57 -34.35 58.87
C ARG A 3 -18.11 -34.33 59.02
N PHE A 4 -18.90 -34.60 57.98
CA PHE A 4 -19.22 -35.86 57.27
C PHE A 4 -20.06 -36.89 58.04
N TYR A 5 -21.07 -37.39 57.31
CA TYR A 5 -21.78 -38.68 57.43
C TYR A 5 -22.86 -38.80 58.52
N ASP A 6 -23.97 -39.52 58.37
CA ASP A 6 -24.53 -40.45 57.38
C ASP A 6 -26.03 -40.59 57.78
N VAL A 7 -27.03 -40.49 56.89
CA VAL A 7 -27.63 -41.59 56.09
C VAL A 7 -28.60 -42.53 56.85
N LEU A 8 -29.85 -42.48 56.35
CA LEU A 8 -30.87 -43.55 56.18
C LEU A 8 -31.71 -44.09 57.36
N LYS A 9 -33.00 -43.68 57.26
CA LYS A 9 -34.23 -44.50 57.09
C LYS A 9 -34.76 -45.39 58.24
N LYS A 10 -36.07 -45.11 58.46
CA LYS A 10 -37.22 -46.01 58.69
C LYS A 10 -37.56 -46.43 60.13
N ARG A 11 -38.72 -45.92 60.61
CA ARG A 11 -39.97 -46.61 61.05
C ARG A 11 -40.71 -45.68 62.03
N SER A 12 -41.76 -44.96 61.62
CA SER A 12 -43.19 -45.33 61.66
C SER A 12 -43.58 -46.16 62.90
N LEU A 13 -44.38 -45.60 63.83
CA LEU A 13 -45.85 -45.83 63.95
C LEU A 13 -46.41 -45.45 65.36
N TYR A 14 -47.56 -44.75 65.38
CA TYR A 14 -48.54 -44.46 66.48
C TYR A 14 -48.07 -43.62 67.70
N LEU A 15 -48.80 -42.62 68.24
CA LEU A 15 -50.22 -42.53 68.65
C LEU A 15 -50.70 -41.04 68.73
N LEU A 16 -51.99 -40.78 68.44
CA LEU A 16 -52.81 -39.56 68.78
C LEU A 16 -53.20 -39.53 70.29
N PRO A 17 -53.93 -38.53 70.88
CA PRO A 17 -54.70 -37.36 70.34
C PRO A 17 -54.43 -36.01 71.09
N VAL A 18 -54.94 -34.81 70.75
CA VAL A 18 -56.28 -34.17 70.97
C VAL A 18 -56.13 -32.68 70.49
N LEU A 19 -56.86 -32.24 69.46
CA LEU A 19 -58.03 -31.32 69.47
C LEU A 19 -57.75 -29.81 69.71
N GLY A 20 -58.06 -28.97 68.71
CA GLY A 20 -58.11 -27.50 68.83
C GLY A 20 -58.31 -26.78 67.50
N LEU A 21 -59.57 -26.66 67.09
CA LEU A 21 -60.08 -26.07 65.84
C LEU A 21 -60.00 -24.54 65.84
N PHE A 22 -59.35 -23.91 64.84
CA PHE A 22 -59.61 -22.51 64.46
C PHE A 22 -59.37 -22.30 62.96
N ALA A 23 -60.44 -21.97 62.23
CA ALA A 23 -60.43 -21.67 60.81
C ALA A 23 -59.94 -20.23 60.57
N PHE A 24 -58.97 -20.04 59.69
CA PHE A 24 -58.64 -18.74 59.11
C PHE A 24 -58.55 -18.84 57.59
N THR A 25 -59.23 -17.91 56.95
CA THR A 25 -59.45 -17.72 55.52
C THR A 25 -58.18 -17.24 54.82
N PHE A 26 -57.85 -17.82 53.66
CA PHE A 26 -56.86 -17.25 52.74
C PHE A 26 -57.52 -16.19 51.87
N SER A 27 -57.10 -14.93 52.00
CA SER A 27 -57.37 -13.86 51.02
C SER A 27 -56.12 -13.63 50.18
N VAL A 28 -56.27 -13.70 48.87
CA VAL A 28 -55.25 -13.38 47.86
C VAL A 28 -55.02 -11.88 47.86
N SER A 29 -53.80 -11.42 48.17
CA SER A 29 -53.40 -10.03 47.95
C SER A 29 -52.90 -9.86 46.52
N ALA A 30 -53.73 -9.23 45.68
CA ALA A 30 -53.30 -8.62 44.43
C ALA A 30 -52.28 -7.52 44.74
N GLN A 31 -51.05 -7.67 44.27
CA GLN A 31 -50.10 -6.55 44.25
C GLN A 31 -50.48 -5.64 43.09
N ALA A 32 -51.07 -4.50 43.46
CA ALA A 32 -51.34 -3.40 42.57
C ALA A 32 -50.03 -2.85 41.99
N MET A 33 -50.04 -2.54 40.69
CA MET A 33 -48.97 -1.77 40.05
C MET A 33 -48.86 -0.41 40.75
N SER A 34 -47.70 -0.11 41.33
CA SER A 34 -47.40 1.22 41.84
C SER A 34 -47.07 2.14 40.66
N PRO A 35 -47.75 3.29 40.49
CA PRO A 35 -47.32 4.30 39.55
C PRO A 35 -45.97 4.87 40.01
N LEU A 36 -45.00 4.91 39.10
CA LEU A 36 -43.71 5.57 39.32
C LEU A 36 -43.92 7.08 39.17
N ASP A 37 -43.56 7.84 40.20
CA ASP A 37 -43.51 9.31 40.18
C ASP A 37 -42.37 9.80 39.27
N GLU A 38 -42.52 10.99 38.69
CA GLU A 38 -41.64 11.55 37.65
C GLU A 38 -40.16 11.66 38.11
N ASP A 39 -39.93 11.83 39.42
CA ASP A 39 -38.60 11.85 40.05
C ASP A 39 -37.92 10.47 40.11
N ALA A 40 -38.70 9.39 40.13
CA ALA A 40 -38.17 8.02 40.02
C ALA A 40 -37.89 7.65 38.54
N MET A 41 -38.63 8.21 37.58
CA MET A 41 -38.31 8.12 36.15
C MET A 41 -37.05 8.91 35.77
N SER A 42 -36.83 10.08 36.40
CA SER A 42 -35.61 10.89 36.24
C SER A 42 -34.34 10.19 36.73
N ASN A 43 -34.44 9.35 37.77
CA ASN A 43 -33.32 8.56 38.29
C ASN A 43 -33.03 7.29 37.47
N VAL A 44 -33.91 6.90 36.54
CA VAL A 44 -33.55 5.97 35.46
C VAL A 44 -32.89 6.81 34.37
N VAL A 45 -31.64 7.21 34.62
CA VAL A 45 -30.76 7.79 33.60
C VAL A 45 -30.51 6.70 32.56
N GLY A 46 -31.37 6.62 31.55
CA GLY A 46 -31.00 6.00 30.29
C GLY A 46 -29.77 6.74 29.80
N GLN A 47 -28.63 6.06 29.63
CA GLN A 47 -27.53 6.61 28.85
C GLN A 47 -28.15 7.02 27.51
N ALA A 48 -28.26 8.33 27.26
CA ALA A 48 -28.87 8.80 26.04
C ALA A 48 -28.04 8.25 24.88
N ALA A 49 -28.64 7.39 24.06
CA ALA A 49 -27.97 6.79 22.91
C ALA A 49 -27.48 7.86 21.92
N PHE A 50 -28.03 9.07 21.98
CA PHE A 50 -27.61 10.23 21.20
C PHE A 50 -26.99 11.31 22.09
N TYR A 51 -25.92 11.92 21.61
CA TYR A 51 -25.30 13.10 22.22
C TYR A 51 -25.23 14.23 21.22
N THR A 52 -25.24 15.47 21.73
CA THR A 52 -24.94 16.65 20.91
C THR A 52 -23.73 17.37 21.47
N ASN A 53 -22.93 17.97 20.59
CA ASN A 53 -21.79 18.79 20.98
C ASN A 53 -21.67 20.00 20.04
N TYR A 54 -21.23 21.13 20.58
CA TYR A 54 -20.88 22.30 19.79
C TYR A 54 -19.41 22.63 19.98
N THR A 55 -18.67 22.70 18.87
CA THR A 55 -17.28 23.12 18.85
C THR A 55 -17.16 24.43 18.09
N ALA A 56 -16.81 25.51 18.78
CA ALA A 56 -16.42 26.76 18.13
C ALA A 56 -14.99 26.63 17.62
N GLN A 57 -14.75 26.79 16.32
CA GLN A 57 -13.39 26.92 15.81
C GLN A 57 -13.00 28.39 15.80
N THR A 58 -12.26 28.80 16.82
CA THR A 58 -11.56 30.09 16.83
C THR A 58 -10.32 29.98 15.95
N GLY A 59 -10.38 30.55 14.74
CA GLY A 59 -9.20 30.83 13.93
C GLY A 59 -8.39 29.60 13.49
N SER A 60 -8.84 28.94 12.42
CA SER A 60 -8.00 28.40 11.33
C SER A 60 -8.88 27.49 10.48
N GLY A 61 -9.45 28.01 9.39
CA GLY A 61 -9.82 27.14 8.28
C GLY A 61 -8.56 26.42 7.73
N ALA A 62 -8.59 25.94 6.50
CA ALA A 62 -7.37 25.56 5.80
C ALA A 62 -6.22 26.58 6.07
N PRO A 63 -4.94 26.18 6.21
CA PRO A 63 -3.84 27.13 6.40
C PRO A 63 -3.98 28.29 5.38
N GLY A 64 -4.12 29.52 5.89
CA GLY A 64 -4.41 30.71 5.08
C GLY A 64 -5.88 31.19 5.07
N ASN A 65 -6.80 30.50 5.75
CA ASN A 65 -8.22 30.86 5.79
C ASN A 65 -8.62 31.40 7.19
N THR A 66 -8.98 32.68 7.25
CA THR A 66 -9.34 33.40 8.50
C THR A 66 -10.81 33.22 8.90
N GLU A 67 -11.59 32.44 8.15
CA GLU A 67 -13.00 32.22 8.47
C GLU A 67 -13.19 31.36 9.72
N SER A 68 -14.14 31.76 10.57
CA SER A 68 -14.50 31.04 11.80
C SER A 68 -15.75 30.18 11.54
N PHE A 69 -15.61 28.86 11.72
CA PHE A 69 -16.72 27.91 11.65
C PHE A 69 -17.14 27.47 13.05
N GLY A 70 -18.45 27.29 13.25
CA GLY A 70 -18.99 26.53 14.37
C GLY A 70 -19.41 25.15 13.89
N PHE A 71 -19.16 24.11 14.68
CA PHE A 71 -19.53 22.74 14.35
C PHE A 71 -20.56 22.21 15.33
N PHE A 72 -21.71 21.80 14.81
CA PHE A 72 -22.73 21.11 15.59
C PHE A 72 -22.69 19.63 15.27
N THR A 73 -22.37 18.81 16.26
CA THR A 73 -22.32 17.35 16.14
C THR A 73 -23.55 16.75 16.81
N LEU A 74 -24.23 15.86 16.10
CA LEU A 74 -25.20 14.89 16.63
C LEU A 74 -24.58 13.51 16.48
N GLY A 75 -24.21 12.88 17.59
CA GLY A 75 -23.57 11.57 17.59
C GLY A 75 -24.42 10.51 18.29
N VAL A 76 -24.13 9.25 17.99
CA VAL A 76 -24.64 8.09 18.69
C VAL A 76 -23.54 7.56 19.60
N GLN A 77 -23.84 7.22 20.85
CA GLN A 77 -22.92 6.54 21.75
C GLN A 77 -23.17 5.04 21.68
N GLY A 78 -22.36 4.34 20.88
CA GLY A 78 -22.54 2.91 20.60
C GLY A 78 -21.87 2.46 19.31
N ASN A 79 -22.09 1.19 18.97
CA ASN A 79 -21.62 0.60 17.72
C ASN A 79 -22.79 0.49 16.75
N VAL A 80 -22.56 0.88 15.49
CA VAL A 80 -23.46 0.59 14.37
C VAL A 80 -22.76 -0.39 13.45
N ASP A 81 -23.32 -1.58 13.35
CA ASP A 81 -22.84 -2.63 12.46
C ASP A 81 -23.57 -2.52 11.12
N LEU A 82 -22.80 -2.44 10.03
CA LEU A 82 -23.28 -2.21 8.68
C LEU A 82 -22.65 -3.20 7.70
N ASN A 83 -23.50 -3.89 6.96
CA ASN A 83 -23.13 -4.60 5.76
C ASN A 83 -23.92 -4.03 4.58
N ALA A 84 -23.21 -3.57 3.56
CA ALA A 84 -23.80 -2.90 2.42
C ALA A 84 -23.11 -3.29 1.12
N ASN A 85 -23.91 -3.37 0.07
CA ASN A 85 -23.44 -3.46 -1.30
C ASN A 85 -24.11 -2.36 -2.12
N ILE A 86 -23.31 -1.68 -2.94
CA ILE A 86 -23.73 -0.51 -3.72
C ILE A 86 -23.20 -0.70 -5.13
N GLN A 87 -24.10 -0.81 -6.10
CA GLN A 87 -23.71 -1.11 -7.49
C GLN A 87 -22.92 0.06 -8.09
N HIS A 88 -23.37 1.28 -7.83
CA HIS A 88 -22.73 2.51 -8.27
C HIS A 88 -22.77 3.53 -7.14
N LEU A 89 -21.59 3.89 -6.60
CA LEU A 89 -21.45 4.98 -5.65
C LEU A 89 -20.92 6.20 -6.40
N GLN A 90 -21.83 7.06 -6.82
CA GLN A 90 -21.54 8.27 -7.59
C GLN A 90 -21.99 9.51 -6.83
N LEU A 91 -21.03 10.34 -6.43
CA LEU A 91 -21.26 11.54 -5.63
C LEU A 91 -20.63 12.75 -6.33
N GLY A 92 -21.36 13.87 -6.37
CA GLY A 92 -20.85 15.15 -6.90
C GLY A 92 -20.74 15.23 -8.42
N CYS A 93 -21.45 14.37 -9.16
CA CYS A 93 -21.43 14.34 -10.62
C CYS A 93 -22.03 15.61 -11.23
N GLY A 94 -21.24 16.37 -12.00
CA GLY A 94 -21.69 17.62 -12.63
C GLY A 94 -21.94 18.76 -11.63
N GLY A 95 -21.44 18.65 -10.41
CA GLY A 95 -21.59 19.64 -9.34
C GLY A 95 -20.60 20.81 -9.44
N VAL A 96 -20.25 21.37 -8.27
CA VAL A 96 -19.37 22.55 -8.13
C VAL A 96 -17.99 22.41 -8.79
N ASN A 97 -17.51 21.17 -8.96
CA ASN A 97 -16.22 20.86 -9.59
C ASN A 97 -16.33 20.59 -11.10
N GLY A 98 -17.49 20.86 -11.73
CA GLY A 98 -17.71 20.72 -13.17
C GLY A 98 -18.00 19.27 -13.62
N PRO A 99 -17.90 18.98 -14.93
CA PRO A 99 -18.18 17.65 -15.50
C PRO A 99 -17.37 16.53 -14.84
N GLY A 100 -17.99 15.39 -14.59
CA GLY A 100 -17.41 14.28 -13.81
C GLY A 100 -17.89 14.27 -12.35
N CYS A 101 -17.54 13.22 -11.61
CA CYS A 101 -17.94 12.99 -10.22
C CYS A 101 -16.78 13.26 -9.26
N ASP A 102 -17.10 13.65 -8.03
CA ASP A 102 -16.11 13.83 -6.97
C ASP A 102 -15.66 12.47 -6.42
N ILE A 103 -16.60 11.56 -6.23
CA ILE A 103 -16.34 10.16 -5.87
C ILE A 103 -17.14 9.30 -6.84
N ASP A 104 -16.46 8.38 -7.52
CA ASP A 104 -17.07 7.39 -8.40
C ASP A 104 -16.40 6.03 -8.16
N MET A 105 -17.18 5.08 -7.66
CA MET A 105 -16.77 3.71 -7.43
C MET A 105 -17.87 2.76 -7.92
N THR A 106 -17.46 1.66 -8.54
CA THR A 106 -18.36 0.61 -9.02
C THR A 106 -18.32 -0.59 -8.08
N ASN A 107 -19.43 -1.31 -7.91
CA ASN A 107 -19.54 -2.53 -7.10
C ASN A 107 -18.91 -2.38 -5.71
N VAL A 108 -19.29 -1.32 -5.00
CA VAL A 108 -18.78 -1.05 -3.66
C VAL A 108 -19.39 -2.04 -2.68
N GLY A 109 -18.56 -2.61 -1.81
CA GLY A 109 -19.01 -3.45 -0.71
C GLY A 109 -18.38 -2.96 0.60
N LEU A 110 -19.19 -2.78 1.63
CA LEU A 110 -18.74 -2.51 2.99
C LEU A 110 -19.18 -3.68 3.87
N SER A 111 -18.21 -4.34 4.49
CA SER A 111 -18.44 -5.51 5.34
C SER A 111 -17.40 -5.57 6.46
N GLY A 112 -17.52 -6.57 7.34
CA GLY A 112 -16.40 -6.95 8.20
C GLY A 112 -15.19 -7.40 7.35
N ASN A 113 -13.99 -7.30 7.92
CA ASN A 113 -12.76 -7.77 7.30
C ASN A 113 -12.40 -9.16 7.87
N PRO A 114 -12.50 -10.27 7.10
CA PRO A 114 -12.20 -11.60 7.61
C PRO A 114 -10.81 -11.73 8.26
N GLY A 115 -10.78 -12.22 9.50
CA GLY A 115 -9.57 -12.33 10.30
C GLY A 115 -9.23 -11.09 11.13
N VAL A 116 -10.07 -10.05 11.11
CA VAL A 116 -9.88 -8.81 11.87
C VAL A 116 -11.11 -8.51 12.74
N GLY A 117 -10.85 -8.07 13.97
CA GLY A 117 -11.89 -7.69 14.92
C GLY A 117 -12.84 -8.85 15.23
N ASN A 118 -14.14 -8.59 15.09
CA ASN A 118 -15.19 -9.57 15.37
C ASN A 118 -15.47 -10.51 14.19
N CYS A 119 -14.74 -10.40 13.06
CA CYS A 119 -14.93 -11.26 11.91
C CYS A 119 -13.88 -12.39 11.90
N PRO A 120 -14.27 -13.66 12.11
CA PRO A 120 -13.33 -14.78 12.20
C PRO A 120 -12.50 -14.96 10.93
N SER A 121 -11.29 -15.52 11.08
CA SER A 121 -10.48 -15.91 9.93
C SER A 121 -11.20 -16.96 9.09
N GLY A 122 -11.26 -16.76 7.77
CA GLY A 122 -11.97 -17.64 6.85
C GLY A 122 -13.49 -17.42 6.76
N ALA A 123 -14.06 -16.47 7.51
CA ALA A 123 -15.48 -16.13 7.41
C ALA A 123 -15.83 -15.56 6.02
N SER A 124 -17.09 -15.76 5.61
CA SER A 124 -17.63 -15.07 4.44
C SER A 124 -17.82 -13.58 4.76
N ARG A 125 -17.56 -12.71 3.80
CA ARG A 125 -17.79 -11.27 3.97
C ARG A 125 -19.26 -10.96 4.29
N ALA A 126 -20.19 -11.68 3.67
CA ALA A 126 -21.63 -11.52 3.92
C ALA A 126 -22.04 -11.90 5.36
N SER A 127 -21.21 -12.68 6.07
CA SER A 127 -21.49 -13.08 7.46
C SER A 127 -20.90 -12.13 8.50
N CYS A 128 -20.25 -11.04 8.08
CA CYS A 128 -19.64 -10.08 8.99
C CYS A 128 -19.99 -8.64 8.60
N ASP A 129 -20.26 -7.83 9.60
CA ASP A 129 -20.57 -6.42 9.43
C ASP A 129 -19.33 -5.54 9.67
N ALA A 130 -19.28 -4.39 9.00
CA ALA A 130 -18.35 -3.32 9.35
C ALA A 130 -18.89 -2.60 10.58
N THR A 131 -18.06 -2.41 11.60
CA THR A 131 -18.47 -1.73 12.84
C THR A 131 -18.04 -0.26 12.78
N LEU A 132 -19.01 0.64 12.89
CA LEU A 132 -18.83 2.07 13.08
C LEU A 132 -19.03 2.39 14.57
N GLN A 133 -17.95 2.75 15.26
CA GLN A 133 -18.01 3.14 16.67
C GLN A 133 -18.23 4.64 16.81
N ASN A 134 -19.25 4.98 17.59
CA ASN A 134 -19.73 6.32 17.85
C ASN A 134 -19.93 7.15 16.58
N PRO A 135 -20.83 6.72 15.66
CA PRO A 135 -21.11 7.46 14.44
C PRO A 135 -21.75 8.81 14.74
N PHE A 136 -21.53 9.77 13.86
CA PHE A 136 -22.01 11.14 14.02
C PHE A 136 -22.37 11.80 12.69
N LEU A 137 -23.28 12.76 12.79
CA LEU A 137 -23.58 13.79 11.82
C LEU A 137 -23.02 15.11 12.36
N GLN A 138 -22.24 15.82 11.56
CA GLN A 138 -21.67 17.11 11.93
C GLN A 138 -21.99 18.17 10.88
N LEU A 139 -22.56 19.29 11.31
CA LEU A 139 -22.84 20.46 10.48
C LEU A 139 -21.76 21.52 10.68
N ALA A 140 -21.22 22.04 9.59
CA ALA A 140 -20.31 23.18 9.59
C ALA A 140 -21.10 24.46 9.32
N ILE A 141 -21.03 25.41 10.25
CA ILE A 141 -21.78 26.66 10.21
C ILE A 141 -20.81 27.83 10.12
N LYS A 142 -20.91 28.58 9.03
CA LYS A 142 -20.24 29.86 8.84
C LYS A 142 -20.98 30.94 9.62
N ASN A 143 -20.22 31.85 10.24
CA ASN A 143 -20.74 32.93 11.09
C ASN A 143 -21.71 32.41 12.18
N PRO A 144 -21.30 31.45 13.03
CA PRO A 144 -22.22 30.79 13.96
C PRO A 144 -22.85 31.76 14.96
N THR A 145 -22.19 32.88 15.28
CA THR A 145 -22.66 33.89 16.24
C THR A 145 -23.52 35.01 15.63
N SER A 146 -23.60 35.12 14.29
CA SER A 146 -24.35 36.19 13.60
C SER A 146 -25.61 35.64 12.95
N LEU A 147 -26.78 35.97 13.50
CA LEU A 147 -28.07 35.44 13.00
C LEU A 147 -28.38 35.83 11.55
N SER A 148 -27.97 37.02 11.11
CA SER A 148 -28.26 37.53 9.75
C SER A 148 -27.37 36.93 8.67
N THR A 149 -26.21 36.37 9.04
CA THR A 149 -25.21 35.84 8.10
C THR A 149 -24.83 34.39 8.39
N ARG A 150 -25.58 33.72 9.28
CA ARG A 150 -25.38 32.30 9.63
C ARG A 150 -25.74 31.43 8.44
N GLN A 151 -24.82 30.54 8.05
CA GLN A 151 -25.02 29.65 6.92
C GLN A 151 -24.45 28.27 7.20
N VAL A 152 -25.19 27.21 6.90
CA VAL A 152 -24.63 25.85 6.84
C VAL A 152 -23.83 25.75 5.55
N VAL A 153 -22.53 25.49 5.68
CA VAL A 153 -21.57 25.44 4.56
C VAL A 153 -21.00 24.04 4.35
N GLY A 154 -21.35 23.09 5.21
CA GLY A 154 -21.02 21.69 4.99
C GLY A 154 -21.67 20.73 5.97
N ILE A 155 -21.66 19.47 5.60
CA ILE A 155 -22.14 18.32 6.34
C ILE A 155 -21.06 17.24 6.33
N ASN A 156 -20.85 16.57 7.45
CA ASN A 156 -19.91 15.45 7.59
C ASN A 156 -20.60 14.31 8.34
N LEU A 157 -20.63 13.15 7.69
CA LEU A 157 -21.08 11.89 8.28
C LEU A 157 -19.84 11.07 8.58
N GLY A 158 -19.62 10.71 9.84
CA GLY A 158 -18.41 9.98 10.21
C GLY A 158 -18.59 9.08 11.41
N ALA A 159 -17.51 8.45 11.80
CA ALA A 159 -17.42 7.66 13.02
C ALA A 159 -16.11 7.96 13.75
N GLN A 160 -16.13 7.86 15.07
CA GLN A 160 -14.92 8.00 15.87
C GLN A 160 -13.90 6.93 15.47
N SER A 161 -14.37 5.70 15.24
CA SER A 161 -13.57 4.58 14.77
C SER A 161 -14.37 3.70 13.82
N VAL A 162 -13.69 3.05 12.87
CA VAL A 162 -14.24 2.08 11.94
C VAL A 162 -13.42 0.80 11.99
N SER A 163 -14.08 -0.35 11.88
CA SER A 163 -13.44 -1.64 11.62
C SER A 163 -14.22 -2.34 10.51
N GLY A 164 -13.62 -2.48 9.33
CA GLY A 164 -14.28 -3.11 8.21
C GLY A 164 -13.36 -3.24 6.98
N LEU A 165 -13.96 -3.69 5.89
CA LEU A 165 -13.33 -3.78 4.59
C LEU A 165 -14.24 -3.08 3.58
N LEU A 166 -13.71 -2.02 2.97
CA LEU A 166 -14.32 -1.41 1.80
C LEU A 166 -13.70 -2.06 0.55
N THR A 167 -14.55 -2.55 -0.33
CA THR A 167 -14.14 -3.10 -1.62
C THR A 167 -14.75 -2.31 -2.76
N ALA A 168 -14.06 -2.23 -3.89
CA ALA A 168 -14.58 -1.62 -5.12
C ALA A 168 -14.18 -2.45 -6.35
N GLY A 169 -15.08 -2.56 -7.31
CA GLY A 169 -14.84 -3.23 -8.58
C GLY A 169 -14.65 -4.74 -8.45
N GLN A 170 -13.79 -5.28 -9.32
CA GLN A 170 -13.36 -6.66 -9.39
C GLN A 170 -11.90 -6.68 -9.88
N ASN A 171 -11.03 -7.46 -9.25
CA ASN A 171 -9.63 -7.61 -9.70
C ASN A 171 -9.53 -8.57 -10.89
N ASP A 172 -10.08 -8.19 -12.05
CA ASP A 172 -10.07 -8.96 -13.30
C ASP A 172 -8.98 -8.47 -14.29
N GLY A 173 -8.07 -7.62 -13.82
CA GLY A 173 -7.03 -6.99 -14.63
C GLY A 173 -7.47 -5.71 -15.34
N THR A 174 -8.70 -5.25 -15.13
CA THR A 174 -9.20 -3.97 -15.65
C THR A 174 -9.33 -2.92 -14.53
N PRO A 175 -9.13 -1.62 -14.82
CA PRO A 175 -9.28 -0.56 -13.83
C PRO A 175 -10.77 -0.27 -13.58
N ASN A 176 -11.41 -1.05 -12.71
CA ASN A 176 -12.85 -0.98 -12.45
C ASN A 176 -13.20 -0.76 -10.96
N GLY A 177 -12.20 -0.54 -10.11
CA GLY A 177 -12.35 -0.26 -8.68
C GLY A 177 -12.82 1.16 -8.42
N ILE A 178 -11.88 2.05 -8.10
CA ILE A 178 -12.14 3.47 -7.84
C ILE A 178 -11.87 4.27 -9.12
N ASN A 179 -12.94 4.77 -9.74
CA ASN A 179 -12.83 5.54 -10.97
C ASN A 179 -12.34 6.97 -10.69
N THR A 180 -12.91 7.60 -9.66
CA THR A 180 -12.49 8.93 -9.18
C THR A 180 -12.61 9.03 -7.66
N LEU A 181 -11.66 9.72 -7.02
CA LEU A 181 -11.66 9.94 -5.58
C LEU A 181 -11.30 11.38 -5.24
N SER A 182 -12.22 12.07 -4.57
CA SER A 182 -11.95 13.32 -3.85
C SER A 182 -11.86 12.98 -2.37
N GLY A 183 -10.69 13.19 -1.78
CA GLY A 183 -10.49 12.71 -0.43
C GLY A 183 -9.09 12.85 0.12
N TYR A 184 -8.93 12.30 1.33
CA TYR A 184 -7.68 12.16 2.06
C TYR A 184 -7.52 10.70 2.49
N LEU A 185 -6.52 10.03 1.92
CA LEU A 185 -6.29 8.60 2.08
C LEU A 185 -4.80 8.33 2.37
N PRO A 186 -4.40 8.20 3.64
CA PRO A 186 -3.06 7.77 3.99
C PRO A 186 -2.92 6.27 3.67
N ILE A 187 -1.82 5.91 3.04
CA ILE A 187 -1.43 4.54 2.68
C ILE A 187 -0.16 4.22 3.46
N GLY A 188 -0.19 3.13 4.23
CA GLY A 188 0.95 2.64 4.98
C GLY A 188 2.04 2.07 4.08
N SER A 189 3.22 1.82 4.65
CA SER A 189 4.26 1.05 3.96
C SER A 189 3.82 -0.41 3.81
N SER A 190 4.01 -0.95 2.63
CA SER A 190 3.74 -2.35 2.27
C SER A 190 5.01 -2.99 1.72
N THR A 191 5.08 -4.32 1.76
CA THR A 191 6.15 -5.09 1.15
C THR A 191 5.64 -5.86 -0.05
N GLY A 192 6.54 -6.31 -0.92
CA GLY A 192 6.19 -7.06 -2.11
C GLY A 192 7.38 -7.74 -2.74
N THR A 193 7.12 -8.66 -3.65
CA THR A 193 8.14 -9.26 -4.51
C THR A 193 7.68 -9.15 -5.96
N ALA A 194 8.47 -8.45 -6.77
CA ALA A 194 8.23 -8.33 -8.21
C ALA A 194 9.11 -9.33 -8.96
N GLN A 195 8.53 -10.05 -9.93
CA GLN A 195 9.32 -10.86 -10.85
C GLN A 195 9.73 -10.03 -12.05
N THR A 196 11.02 -9.89 -12.34
CA THR A 196 11.50 -9.17 -13.52
C THR A 196 11.36 -10.01 -14.78
N GLN A 197 11.13 -9.37 -15.93
CA GLN A 197 11.27 -10.01 -17.22
C GLN A 197 12.76 -10.23 -17.53
N ALA A 198 13.10 -11.40 -18.07
CA ALA A 198 14.45 -11.63 -18.58
C ALA A 198 14.71 -10.68 -19.76
N ALA A 199 15.89 -10.06 -19.80
CA ALA A 199 16.20 -9.01 -20.76
C ALA A 199 17.68 -9.02 -21.13
N ILE A 200 18.03 -8.35 -22.25
CA ILE A 200 19.39 -8.30 -22.76
C ILE A 200 19.98 -6.91 -22.50
N PHE A 201 21.06 -6.85 -21.74
CA PHE A 201 21.82 -5.63 -21.44
C PHE A 201 22.98 -5.46 -22.43
N GLY A 202 23.33 -4.22 -22.77
CA GLY A 202 24.51 -3.89 -23.57
C GLY A 202 24.30 -3.92 -25.08
N THR A 203 23.05 -3.90 -25.55
CA THR A 203 22.70 -3.84 -26.99
C THR A 203 21.93 -2.57 -27.37
N GLY A 204 21.28 -1.92 -26.40
CA GLY A 204 20.47 -0.73 -26.63
C GLY A 204 21.24 0.59 -26.60
N ALA A 205 20.61 1.65 -27.11
CA ALA A 205 21.12 3.01 -27.00
C ALA A 205 21.33 3.42 -25.52
N GLY A 206 22.44 4.08 -25.22
CA GLY A 206 22.79 4.49 -23.86
C GLY A 206 23.30 3.36 -22.96
N GLN A 207 23.42 2.12 -23.45
CA GLN A 207 23.93 0.97 -22.69
C GLN A 207 25.44 0.76 -22.88
N THR A 208 26.17 1.82 -23.20
CA THR A 208 27.62 1.81 -23.38
C THR A 208 28.31 1.78 -22.02
N VAL A 209 29.19 0.80 -21.84
CA VAL A 209 30.01 0.64 -20.63
C VAL A 209 31.45 1.00 -20.96
N THR A 210 32.06 1.83 -20.12
CA THR A 210 33.48 2.15 -20.20
C THR A 210 34.21 1.58 -19.00
N GLY A 211 35.51 1.34 -19.13
CA GLY A 211 36.31 0.85 -18.03
C GLY A 211 37.79 0.96 -18.32
N LYS A 212 38.59 0.48 -17.36
CA LYS A 212 40.03 0.37 -17.50
C LYS A 212 40.47 -1.09 -17.36
N VAL A 213 41.44 -1.48 -18.17
CA VAL A 213 42.07 -2.80 -18.12
C VAL A 213 43.58 -2.67 -18.20
N ASP A 214 44.28 -3.57 -17.54
CA ASP A 214 45.73 -3.70 -17.65
C ASP A 214 46.05 -4.71 -18.75
N ILE A 215 46.93 -4.35 -19.68
CA ILE A 215 47.29 -5.21 -20.81
C ILE A 215 48.79 -5.50 -20.74
N ASN A 216 49.15 -6.74 -20.41
CA ASN A 216 50.52 -7.20 -20.23
C ASN A 216 50.83 -8.37 -21.18
N ILE A 217 50.93 -8.04 -22.47
CA ILE A 217 51.25 -9.00 -23.53
C ILE A 217 52.75 -8.87 -23.88
N LEU A 218 53.44 -10.00 -23.95
CA LEU A 218 54.85 -10.08 -24.34
C LEU A 218 55.03 -9.56 -25.76
N LEU A 219 56.11 -8.81 -26.01
CA LEU A 219 56.39 -8.12 -27.28
C LEU A 219 55.32 -7.09 -27.68
N CYS A 220 54.53 -6.58 -26.73
CA CYS A 220 53.65 -5.47 -27.03
C CYS A 220 54.43 -4.18 -27.27
N THR A 221 54.09 -3.50 -28.36
CA THR A 221 54.81 -2.33 -28.89
C THR A 221 54.02 -1.03 -28.69
N THR A 222 52.70 -1.10 -28.74
CA THR A 222 51.78 0.04 -28.52
C THR A 222 50.48 -0.43 -27.86
N GLY A 223 49.77 0.47 -27.18
CA GLY A 223 48.47 0.19 -26.58
C GLY A 223 48.47 -0.65 -25.29
N CYS A 224 49.59 -1.23 -24.88
CA CYS A 224 49.73 -2.00 -23.63
C CYS A 224 50.20 -1.16 -22.43
N GLY A 225 50.09 -1.76 -21.24
CA GLY A 225 50.35 -1.15 -19.94
C GLY A 225 49.09 -1.08 -19.09
N SER A 226 49.20 -0.43 -17.94
CA SER A 226 48.08 -0.32 -16.99
C SER A 226 47.07 0.76 -17.36
N GLY A 227 45.83 0.57 -16.92
CA GLY A 227 44.77 1.60 -16.97
C GLY A 227 44.28 1.94 -18.38
N LYS A 228 44.37 1.00 -19.33
CA LYS A 228 43.95 1.22 -20.72
C LYS A 228 42.44 1.29 -20.82
N GLY A 229 41.96 2.40 -21.39
CA GLY A 229 40.54 2.64 -21.56
C GLY A 229 39.91 1.70 -22.57
N ILE A 230 38.75 1.16 -22.21
CA ILE A 230 37.91 0.35 -23.06
C ILE A 230 36.49 0.91 -23.08
N THR A 231 35.81 0.72 -24.21
CA THR A 231 34.43 1.20 -24.42
C THR A 231 33.63 0.15 -25.17
N THR A 232 32.47 -0.26 -24.66
CA THR A 232 31.61 -1.21 -25.37
C THR A 232 30.90 -0.54 -26.55
N ASP A 233 30.59 -1.32 -27.59
CA ASP A 233 29.76 -0.92 -28.72
C ASP A 233 28.44 -1.70 -28.68
N PRO A 234 27.34 -1.09 -28.19
CA PRO A 234 26.05 -1.76 -28.14
C PRO A 234 25.55 -2.25 -29.51
N SER A 235 25.92 -1.56 -30.60
CA SER A 235 25.45 -1.91 -31.95
C SER A 235 26.05 -3.22 -32.51
N LYS A 236 27.17 -3.67 -31.93
CA LYS A 236 27.90 -4.89 -32.34
C LYS A 236 27.92 -5.97 -31.27
N SER A 237 27.45 -5.64 -30.06
CA SER A 237 27.43 -6.57 -28.93
C SER A 237 26.33 -7.62 -29.11
N ALA A 238 26.61 -8.85 -28.70
CA ALA A 238 25.55 -9.85 -28.52
C ALA A 238 24.69 -9.53 -27.28
N GLY A 239 25.26 -8.75 -26.35
CA GLY A 239 24.65 -8.38 -25.07
C GLY A 239 24.91 -9.40 -23.98
N LEU A 240 24.47 -9.06 -22.78
CA LEU A 240 24.46 -9.92 -21.60
C LEU A 240 23.02 -10.21 -21.22
N SER A 241 22.65 -11.49 -21.24
CA SER A 241 21.37 -11.99 -20.78
C SER A 241 21.27 -11.82 -19.27
N ILE A 242 20.31 -11.00 -18.84
CA ILE A 242 19.95 -10.78 -17.45
C ILE A 242 18.75 -11.71 -17.15
N PRO A 243 18.88 -12.66 -16.22
CA PRO A 243 17.81 -13.60 -15.92
C PRO A 243 16.60 -12.91 -15.29
N SER A 244 15.45 -13.59 -15.37
CA SER A 244 14.27 -13.23 -14.57
C SER A 244 14.57 -13.46 -13.09
N MET A 245 14.30 -12.47 -12.24
CA MET A 245 14.62 -12.50 -10.82
C MET A 245 13.42 -12.08 -9.98
N ASN A 246 13.30 -12.67 -8.78
CA ASN A 246 12.35 -12.23 -7.77
C ASN A 246 13.01 -11.12 -6.92
N VAL A 247 12.53 -9.89 -7.07
CA VAL A 247 13.11 -8.71 -6.43
C VAL A 247 12.17 -8.25 -5.30
N PRO A 248 12.58 -8.37 -4.02
CA PRO A 248 11.80 -7.85 -2.91
C PRO A 248 11.89 -6.32 -2.86
N PHE A 249 10.77 -5.68 -2.50
CA PHE A 249 10.68 -4.23 -2.38
C PHE A 249 9.80 -3.82 -1.20
N THR A 250 9.96 -2.57 -0.77
CA THR A 250 9.14 -1.93 0.27
C THR A 250 8.64 -0.58 -0.24
N THR A 251 7.33 -0.36 -0.18
CA THR A 251 6.73 0.94 -0.47
C THR A 251 6.92 1.90 0.70
N VAL A 252 7.07 3.18 0.38
CA VAL A 252 7.10 4.26 1.35
C VAL A 252 5.67 4.70 1.63
N ALA A 253 5.33 4.88 2.92
CA ALA A 253 4.03 5.42 3.30
C ALA A 253 3.79 6.77 2.60
N THR A 254 2.59 6.94 2.05
CA THR A 254 2.22 8.13 1.27
C THR A 254 0.79 8.54 1.60
N THR A 255 0.40 9.75 1.24
CA THR A 255 -0.98 10.21 1.42
C THR A 255 -1.53 10.64 0.08
N VAL A 256 -2.58 9.95 -0.36
CA VAL A 256 -3.34 10.27 -1.56
C VAL A 256 -4.39 11.30 -1.14
N LYS A 257 -4.15 12.56 -1.47
CA LYS A 257 -5.05 13.67 -1.14
C LYS A 257 -5.26 14.61 -2.31
N GLY A 258 -6.51 15.02 -2.54
CA GLY A 258 -6.86 15.91 -3.63
C GLY A 258 -8.29 15.72 -4.10
N THR A 259 -8.66 16.47 -5.14
CA THR A 259 -9.99 16.45 -5.75
C THR A 259 -9.93 15.63 -7.04
N ARG A 260 -10.88 14.70 -7.20
CA ARG A 260 -11.07 13.88 -8.41
C ARG A 260 -9.81 13.17 -8.89
N LEU A 261 -9.06 12.62 -7.95
CA LEU A 261 -7.88 11.81 -8.24
C LEU A 261 -8.30 10.55 -8.99
N THR A 262 -7.52 10.19 -10.00
CA THR A 262 -7.66 8.94 -10.76
C THR A 262 -6.45 8.02 -10.59
N SER A 263 -5.35 8.53 -10.02
CA SER A 263 -4.15 7.77 -9.73
C SER A 263 -3.48 8.21 -8.43
N ALA A 264 -2.62 7.35 -7.90
CA ALA A 264 -1.83 7.57 -6.71
C ALA A 264 -0.33 7.40 -7.03
N PRO A 265 0.51 8.42 -6.76
CA PRO A 265 1.95 8.25 -6.80
C PRO A 265 2.42 7.50 -5.56
N VAL A 266 3.14 6.39 -5.76
CA VAL A 266 3.74 5.59 -4.69
C VAL A 266 5.22 5.37 -4.99
N VAL A 267 6.07 5.53 -3.99
CA VAL A 267 7.51 5.25 -4.13
C VAL A 267 7.80 3.92 -3.45
N ALA A 268 8.62 3.07 -4.07
CA ALA A 268 9.19 1.90 -3.43
C ALA A 268 10.70 1.85 -3.59
N ASN A 269 11.34 1.15 -2.67
CA ASN A 269 12.77 0.88 -2.71
C ASN A 269 12.99 -0.63 -2.73
N ALA A 270 13.94 -1.07 -3.55
CA ALA A 270 14.32 -2.46 -3.70
C ALA A 270 15.84 -2.60 -3.73
N LEU A 271 16.33 -3.78 -3.34
CA LEU A 271 17.70 -4.21 -3.56
C LEU A 271 17.66 -5.35 -4.56
N VAL A 272 18.31 -5.19 -5.71
CA VAL A 272 18.35 -6.25 -6.73
C VAL A 272 19.20 -7.41 -6.19
N PRO A 273 18.71 -8.66 -6.27
CA PRO A 273 19.54 -9.83 -5.99
C PRO A 273 20.79 -9.87 -6.88
N ASP A 274 21.78 -10.64 -6.46
CA ASP A 274 23.01 -10.83 -7.21
C ASP A 274 22.72 -11.28 -8.66
N ILE A 275 23.24 -10.52 -9.62
CA ILE A 275 23.08 -10.82 -11.04
C ILE A 275 24.32 -11.60 -11.50
N PRO A 276 24.21 -12.91 -11.75
CA PRO A 276 25.34 -13.70 -12.25
C PRO A 276 25.58 -13.38 -13.73
N ILE A 277 26.84 -13.13 -14.07
CA ILE A 277 27.32 -13.00 -15.45
C ILE A 277 28.27 -14.16 -15.71
N THR A 278 27.95 -14.97 -16.72
CA THR A 278 28.76 -16.11 -17.14
C THR A 278 29.09 -15.98 -18.63
N PRO A 279 30.02 -16.79 -19.16
CA PRO A 279 30.28 -16.82 -20.61
C PRO A 279 29.03 -17.17 -21.45
N SER A 280 28.05 -17.87 -20.86
CA SER A 280 26.76 -18.17 -21.50
C SER A 280 25.75 -17.02 -21.43
N SER A 281 25.96 -16.00 -20.59
CA SER A 281 25.16 -14.78 -20.59
C SER A 281 25.29 -14.03 -21.92
N GLY A 282 26.43 -14.13 -22.61
CA GLY A 282 26.65 -13.52 -23.92
C GLY A 282 28.00 -12.80 -24.00
N SER A 283 28.12 -11.85 -24.93
CA SER A 283 29.38 -11.13 -25.15
C SER A 283 29.15 -9.65 -25.48
N LEU A 284 30.05 -8.81 -24.99
CA LEU A 284 30.09 -7.40 -25.31
C LEU A 284 31.18 -7.15 -26.35
N TYR A 285 30.86 -6.39 -27.38
CA TYR A 285 31.87 -5.89 -28.30
C TYR A 285 32.57 -4.71 -27.67
N VAL A 286 33.89 -4.76 -27.55
CA VAL A 286 34.71 -3.78 -26.83
C VAL A 286 35.69 -3.15 -27.80
N ASN A 287 35.65 -1.83 -27.90
CA ASN A 287 36.68 -1.02 -28.56
C ASN A 287 37.75 -0.65 -27.54
N LEU A 288 39.00 -0.80 -27.95
CA LEU A 288 40.16 -0.34 -27.20
C LEU A 288 40.39 1.13 -27.57
N ASN A 289 40.51 2.01 -26.57
CA ASN A 289 40.74 3.44 -26.82
C ASN A 289 42.12 3.69 -27.47
N GLN A 290 43.05 2.74 -27.33
CA GLN A 290 44.32 2.70 -28.05
C GLN A 290 44.46 1.32 -28.71
N THR A 291 44.85 1.30 -29.99
CA THR A 291 45.12 0.04 -30.69
C THR A 291 46.31 -0.65 -30.03
N VAL A 292 46.14 -1.92 -29.70
CA VAL A 292 47.17 -2.78 -29.11
C VAL A 292 47.92 -3.47 -30.24
N CYS A 293 49.23 -3.28 -30.34
CA CYS A 293 50.06 -3.95 -31.34
C CYS A 293 51.15 -4.81 -30.71
N VAL A 294 51.30 -6.04 -31.20
CA VAL A 294 52.29 -7.02 -30.75
C VAL A 294 53.25 -7.34 -31.89
N ALA A 295 54.55 -7.40 -31.58
CA ALA A 295 55.62 -7.73 -32.52
C ALA A 295 55.60 -6.91 -33.83
N PHE A 296 55.13 -5.65 -33.76
CA PHE A 296 55.01 -4.69 -34.87
C PHE A 296 54.13 -5.09 -36.06
N LEU A 297 53.48 -6.27 -36.03
CA LEU A 297 52.75 -6.80 -37.20
C LEU A 297 51.27 -7.12 -36.91
N ILE A 298 50.91 -7.37 -35.65
CA ILE A 298 49.54 -7.75 -35.26
C ILE A 298 48.95 -6.65 -34.40
N CYS A 299 47.96 -5.93 -34.93
CA CYS A 299 47.29 -4.83 -34.25
C CYS A 299 45.80 -5.11 -34.07
N LEU A 300 45.28 -4.85 -32.87
CA LEU A 300 43.88 -5.04 -32.50
C LEU A 300 43.31 -3.75 -31.91
N SER A 301 42.19 -3.29 -32.45
CA SER A 301 41.46 -2.11 -31.95
C SER A 301 40.16 -2.47 -31.25
N ASN A 302 39.71 -3.71 -31.35
CA ASN A 302 38.45 -4.18 -30.80
C ASN A 302 38.47 -5.69 -30.56
N THR A 303 37.62 -6.18 -29.66
CA THR A 303 37.44 -7.61 -29.40
C THR A 303 36.05 -7.90 -28.86
N LYS A 304 35.63 -9.16 -28.87
CA LYS A 304 34.46 -9.61 -28.11
C LYS A 304 34.90 -10.05 -26.73
N PHE A 305 34.22 -9.57 -25.70
CA PHE A 305 34.52 -9.85 -24.31
C PHE A 305 33.42 -10.70 -23.69
N GLN A 306 33.80 -11.89 -23.23
CA GLN A 306 33.00 -12.74 -22.37
C GLN A 306 33.57 -12.67 -20.96
N MET A 307 32.70 -12.65 -19.95
CA MET A 307 33.17 -12.56 -18.57
C MET A 307 32.43 -13.51 -17.64
N THR A 308 33.13 -13.89 -16.57
CA THR A 308 32.54 -14.48 -15.38
C THR A 308 32.60 -13.45 -14.27
N SER A 309 31.45 -13.03 -13.73
CA SER A 309 31.37 -12.06 -12.63
C SER A 309 29.98 -12.11 -11.96
N THR A 310 29.80 -11.28 -10.95
CA THR A 310 28.50 -11.04 -10.30
C THR A 310 28.32 -9.55 -10.08
N ILE A 311 27.17 -8.99 -10.45
CA ILE A 311 26.79 -7.61 -10.08
C ILE A 311 25.98 -7.68 -8.79
N GLN A 312 26.39 -6.90 -7.78
CA GLN A 312 25.83 -6.98 -6.42
C GLN A 312 25.35 -5.62 -5.91
N ASN A 313 24.42 -5.64 -4.97
CA ASN A 313 23.99 -4.47 -4.18
C ASN A 313 23.51 -3.26 -4.99
N LEU A 314 22.83 -3.49 -6.12
CA LEU A 314 22.18 -2.41 -6.86
C LEU A 314 20.89 -1.99 -6.15
N GLY A 315 20.85 -0.76 -5.65
CA GLY A 315 19.60 -0.16 -5.18
C GLY A 315 18.72 0.24 -6.36
N VAL A 316 17.40 0.06 -6.21
CA VAL A 316 16.42 0.54 -7.19
C VAL A 316 15.35 1.34 -6.47
N LYS A 317 15.14 2.57 -6.94
CA LYS A 317 14.00 3.40 -6.59
C LYS A 317 12.92 3.25 -7.65
N ILE A 318 11.73 2.86 -7.24
CA ILE A 318 10.60 2.62 -8.13
C ILE A 318 9.57 3.71 -7.87
N ASN A 319 9.21 4.45 -8.90
CA ASN A 319 8.12 5.42 -8.85
C ASN A 319 6.92 4.79 -9.55
N PHE A 320 5.93 4.39 -8.76
CA PHE A 320 4.65 3.91 -9.24
C PHE A 320 3.70 5.08 -9.45
N ASN A 321 2.99 5.07 -10.57
CA ASN A 321 1.75 5.83 -10.71
C ASN A 321 0.62 4.82 -10.94
N GLU A 322 -0.04 4.43 -9.85
CA GLU A 322 -1.10 3.42 -9.90
C GLU A 322 -2.46 4.09 -10.11
N GLY A 323 -3.17 3.68 -11.16
CA GLY A 323 -4.57 4.03 -11.31
C GLY A 323 -5.37 3.54 -10.11
N LEU A 324 -6.19 4.40 -9.51
CA LEU A 324 -7.06 4.02 -8.39
C LEU A 324 -8.05 2.92 -8.77
N GLY A 325 -8.32 2.75 -10.08
CA GLY A 325 -9.12 1.67 -10.62
C GLY A 325 -8.57 0.27 -10.35
N PHE A 326 -7.26 0.13 -10.03
CA PHE A 326 -6.63 -1.14 -9.65
C PHE A 326 -6.59 -1.37 -8.14
N ILE A 327 -7.12 -0.43 -7.34
CA ILE A 327 -7.26 -0.58 -5.90
C ILE A 327 -8.65 -1.11 -5.62
N HIS A 328 -8.71 -2.32 -5.07
CA HIS A 328 -9.96 -3.07 -4.92
C HIS A 328 -10.30 -3.40 -3.48
N ASN A 329 -9.30 -3.53 -2.60
CA ASN A 329 -9.47 -3.82 -1.20
C ASN A 329 -8.86 -2.70 -0.35
N LEU A 330 -9.69 -2.04 0.45
CA LEU A 330 -9.31 -0.97 1.38
C LEU A 330 -9.72 -1.37 2.80
N PRO A 331 -8.84 -2.06 3.55
CA PRO A 331 -9.07 -2.34 4.95
C PRO A 331 -9.19 -1.04 5.75
N LEU A 332 -10.32 -0.87 6.41
CA LEU A 332 -10.61 0.28 7.27
C LEU A 332 -10.40 -0.15 8.72
N SER A 333 -9.54 0.55 9.45
CA SER A 333 -9.30 0.24 10.85
C SER A 333 -8.99 1.48 11.70
N GLY A 334 -9.46 1.46 12.94
CA GLY A 334 -9.23 2.48 13.95
C GLY A 334 -9.88 3.82 13.60
N ASN A 335 -9.21 4.91 13.96
CA ASN A 335 -9.89 6.19 14.11
C ASN A 335 -10.20 6.87 12.77
N GLY A 336 -11.31 7.60 12.76
CA GLY A 336 -11.62 8.63 11.78
C GLY A 336 -11.90 8.10 10.37
N LEU A 337 -13.19 7.83 10.12
CA LEU A 337 -13.78 7.76 8.78
C LEU A 337 -14.81 8.89 8.67
N GLY A 338 -14.80 9.62 7.56
CA GLY A 338 -15.76 10.68 7.30
C GLY A 338 -16.10 10.79 5.81
N LEU A 339 -17.37 10.94 5.49
CA LEU A 339 -17.87 11.35 4.19
C LEU A 339 -18.53 12.71 4.35
N SER A 340 -17.98 13.71 3.68
CA SER A 340 -18.42 15.10 3.83
C SER A 340 -18.78 15.74 2.49
N LEU A 341 -19.64 16.75 2.57
CA LEU A 341 -20.01 17.63 1.46
C LEU A 341 -19.96 19.07 1.97
N GLN A 342 -19.20 19.91 1.28
CA GLN A 342 -19.01 21.31 1.68
C GLN A 342 -18.95 22.24 0.47
N SER A 343 -19.39 23.49 0.65
CA SER A 343 -19.30 24.54 -0.38
C SER A 343 -17.97 25.29 -0.38
N GLN A 344 -17.15 25.11 0.65
CA GLN A 344 -15.87 25.77 0.84
C GLN A 344 -14.87 24.84 1.53
N ALA A 345 -13.59 25.19 1.53
CA ALA A 345 -12.56 24.38 2.18
C ALA A 345 -12.76 24.36 3.71
N ILE A 346 -12.99 23.17 4.29
CA ILE A 346 -13.32 23.00 5.71
C ILE A 346 -12.44 21.93 6.36
N ARG A 347 -11.90 22.27 7.54
CA ARG A 347 -11.27 21.30 8.44
C ARG A 347 -12.21 20.98 9.60
N TYR A 348 -13.03 19.95 9.42
CA TYR A 348 -13.84 19.35 10.49
C TYR A 348 -13.01 18.97 11.72
N PRO A 349 -13.46 19.27 12.95
CA PRO A 349 -12.74 19.00 14.20
C PRO A 349 -12.95 17.56 14.68
N THR A 350 -12.70 16.58 13.82
CA THR A 350 -12.82 15.15 14.19
C THR A 350 -11.58 14.72 14.99
N PRO A 351 -11.73 14.02 16.13
CA PRO A 351 -10.59 13.50 16.89
C PRO A 351 -9.67 12.63 16.02
N GLY A 352 -8.37 12.85 16.13
CA GLY A 352 -7.38 12.13 15.31
C GLY A 352 -7.26 12.60 13.86
N ARG A 353 -7.98 13.66 13.46
CA ARG A 353 -7.89 14.20 12.10
C ARG A 353 -6.55 14.90 11.83
N ALA A 354 -5.88 14.50 10.75
CA ALA A 354 -4.62 15.08 10.31
C ALA A 354 -4.76 16.58 10.03
N ALA A 355 -3.68 17.34 10.26
CA ALA A 355 -3.71 18.80 10.12
C ALA A 355 -3.90 19.28 8.68
N ASP A 356 -3.45 18.46 7.74
CA ASP A 356 -3.50 18.69 6.29
C ASP A 356 -4.68 17.98 5.61
N ASP A 357 -5.55 17.32 6.36
CA ASP A 357 -6.84 16.84 5.86
C ASP A 357 -7.87 17.98 5.88
N ILE A 358 -7.91 18.69 4.75
CA ILE A 358 -8.80 19.82 4.51
C ILE A 358 -9.75 19.42 3.39
N ALA A 359 -11.02 19.27 3.74
CA ALA A 359 -12.06 18.88 2.80
C ALA A 359 -12.31 20.03 1.82
N GLN A 360 -12.10 19.79 0.52
CA GLN A 360 -12.26 20.79 -0.55
C GLN A 360 -13.74 20.89 -1.00
N PRO A 361 -14.19 21.97 -1.65
CA PRO A 361 -15.57 22.07 -2.14
C PRO A 361 -16.02 20.83 -2.92
N GLY A 362 -17.25 20.37 -2.68
CA GLY A 362 -17.78 19.11 -3.21
C GLY A 362 -17.76 17.98 -2.18
N TRP A 363 -17.88 16.73 -2.66
CA TRP A 363 -17.79 15.55 -1.80
C TRP A 363 -16.35 15.22 -1.45
N TRP A 364 -16.12 14.75 -0.22
CA TRP A 364 -14.80 14.41 0.29
C TRP A 364 -14.85 13.19 1.21
N LEU A 365 -14.11 12.14 0.84
CA LEU A 365 -13.90 10.96 1.67
C LEU A 365 -12.61 11.11 2.47
N SER A 366 -12.69 10.95 3.77
CA SER A 366 -11.58 11.14 4.70
C SER A 366 -11.38 9.88 5.53
N VAL A 367 -10.16 9.32 5.45
CA VAL A 367 -9.69 8.20 6.28
C VAL A 367 -8.45 8.69 7.03
N GLN A 368 -8.41 8.53 8.35
CA GLN A 368 -7.28 9.05 9.14
C GLN A 368 -6.18 8.03 9.33
N ASN A 369 -6.54 6.77 9.55
CA ASN A 369 -5.57 5.72 9.78
C ASN A 369 -4.98 5.22 8.46
N PRO A 370 -3.64 5.05 8.38
CA PRO A 370 -3.00 4.53 7.17
C PRO A 370 -3.54 3.16 6.76
N ILE A 371 -3.95 3.06 5.51
CA ILE A 371 -4.44 1.81 4.93
C ILE A 371 -3.27 0.89 4.65
N ASN A 372 -3.36 -0.34 5.15
CA ASN A 372 -2.41 -1.40 4.83
C ASN A 372 -2.97 -2.22 3.65
N LEU A 373 -2.29 -2.14 2.51
CA LEU A 373 -2.68 -2.85 1.29
C LEU A 373 -2.19 -4.32 1.27
N GLY A 374 -1.53 -4.77 2.34
CA GLY A 374 -0.96 -6.11 2.46
C GLY A 374 0.34 -6.26 1.67
N VAL A 375 0.60 -7.49 1.23
CA VAL A 375 1.75 -7.82 0.38
C VAL A 375 1.37 -7.53 -1.08
N LEU A 376 2.20 -6.76 -1.76
CA LEU A 376 1.98 -6.30 -3.13
C LEU A 376 2.85 -7.10 -4.10
N ASN A 377 2.32 -8.18 -4.69
CA ASN A 377 3.05 -8.90 -5.74
C ASN A 377 2.40 -8.61 -7.09
N PRO A 378 3.10 -8.00 -8.06
CA PRO A 378 2.59 -7.88 -9.42
C PRO A 378 2.34 -9.26 -10.04
N GLN A 379 1.20 -9.43 -10.73
CA GLN A 379 0.89 -10.68 -11.44
C GLN A 379 1.79 -10.89 -12.66
N ASN A 380 2.07 -9.80 -13.36
CA ASN A 380 2.88 -9.81 -14.58
C ASN A 380 4.35 -9.56 -14.28
N LYS A 381 5.22 -10.12 -15.13
CA LYS A 381 6.65 -9.82 -15.08
C LYS A 381 6.88 -8.34 -15.40
N VAL A 382 7.76 -7.71 -14.64
CA VAL A 382 8.10 -6.29 -14.77
C VAL A 382 9.26 -6.12 -15.74
N ASP A 383 9.07 -5.31 -16.78
CA ASP A 383 10.18 -4.91 -17.66
C ASP A 383 11.10 -3.91 -16.95
N ILE A 384 12.39 -4.21 -16.95
CA ILE A 384 13.45 -3.42 -16.32
C ILE A 384 14.40 -2.80 -17.34
N SER A 385 14.15 -2.97 -18.65
CA SER A 385 15.02 -2.52 -19.73
C SER A 385 15.29 -1.01 -19.71
N SER A 386 14.34 -0.22 -19.20
CA SER A 386 14.47 1.23 -19.01
C SER A 386 15.55 1.63 -18.00
N ALA A 387 15.96 0.72 -17.11
CA ALA A 387 17.04 0.95 -16.15
C ALA A 387 18.44 0.73 -16.75
N PHE A 388 18.55 0.05 -17.89
CA PHE A 388 19.84 -0.37 -18.45
C PHE A 388 20.79 0.79 -18.80
N PRO A 389 20.35 1.95 -19.31
CA PRO A 389 21.25 3.08 -19.50
C PRO A 389 21.86 3.61 -18.19
N GLN A 390 21.07 3.62 -17.11
CA GLN A 390 21.55 4.01 -15.77
C GLN A 390 22.53 2.97 -15.22
N LEU A 391 22.22 1.67 -15.39
CA LEU A 391 23.12 0.58 -15.03
C LEU A 391 24.46 0.69 -15.78
N ALA A 392 24.45 1.00 -17.08
CA ALA A 392 25.67 1.17 -17.86
C ALA A 392 26.53 2.34 -17.36
N THR A 393 25.88 3.44 -16.96
CA THR A 393 26.55 4.60 -16.35
C THR A 393 27.17 4.24 -15.00
N ILE A 394 26.42 3.53 -14.13
CA ILE A 394 26.89 3.09 -12.81
C ILE A 394 28.06 2.11 -12.94
N LEU A 395 27.93 1.11 -13.81
CA LEU A 395 29.00 0.14 -14.10
C LEU A 395 30.24 0.84 -14.63
N SER A 396 30.06 1.79 -15.55
CA SER A 396 31.17 2.59 -16.09
C SER A 396 31.93 3.32 -14.99
N ALA A 397 31.22 3.98 -14.06
CA ALA A 397 31.86 4.68 -12.96
C ALA A 397 32.69 3.72 -12.08
N LYS A 398 32.15 2.53 -11.75
CA LYS A 398 32.86 1.54 -10.94
C LYS A 398 34.08 0.95 -11.65
N LEU A 399 33.94 0.57 -12.92
CA LEU A 399 35.03 -0.01 -13.71
C LEU A 399 36.14 1.00 -14.04
N ASN A 400 35.85 2.30 -14.05
CA ASN A 400 36.86 3.35 -14.23
C ASN A 400 37.56 3.77 -12.93
N ALA A 401 36.98 3.47 -11.76
CA ALA A 401 37.51 3.85 -10.45
C ALA A 401 38.80 3.09 -10.07
N GLY A 402 39.05 1.92 -10.68
CA GLY A 402 40.22 1.08 -10.38
C GLY A 402 39.92 0.02 -9.29
N PRO A 403 40.93 -0.42 -8.51
CA PRO A 403 40.74 -1.49 -7.53
C PRO A 403 39.62 -1.15 -6.53
N PRO A 404 38.76 -2.13 -6.15
CA PRO A 404 38.85 -3.57 -6.41
C PRO A 404 38.15 -4.05 -7.70
N TYR A 405 37.61 -3.15 -8.53
CA TYR A 405 36.78 -3.50 -9.70
C TYR A 405 37.58 -3.56 -11.02
N LEU A 406 38.90 -3.72 -10.92
CA LEU A 406 39.76 -3.87 -12.09
C LEU A 406 39.44 -5.19 -12.81
N ILE A 407 39.27 -5.09 -14.12
CA ILE A 407 39.37 -6.26 -14.98
C ILE A 407 40.79 -6.82 -14.78
N PRO A 408 40.96 -8.12 -14.47
CA PRO A 408 42.28 -8.68 -14.28
C PRO A 408 43.19 -8.39 -15.48
N PRO A 409 44.50 -8.24 -15.25
CA PRO A 409 45.44 -7.99 -16.35
C PRO A 409 45.32 -9.05 -17.42
N ILE A 410 45.21 -8.63 -18.68
CA ILE A 410 45.23 -9.51 -19.84
C ILE A 410 46.68 -9.90 -20.09
N ASP A 411 47.00 -11.17 -19.87
CA ASP A 411 48.32 -11.71 -20.13
C ASP A 411 48.51 -12.18 -21.58
N THR A 412 49.72 -12.63 -21.90
CA THR A 412 50.08 -13.12 -23.23
C THR A 412 49.25 -14.33 -23.65
N GLY A 413 48.93 -15.24 -22.72
CA GLY A 413 48.15 -16.43 -23.00
C GLY A 413 46.71 -16.10 -23.36
N GLN A 414 46.08 -15.21 -22.60
CA GLN A 414 44.72 -14.73 -22.87
C GLN A 414 44.65 -13.91 -24.16
N GLY A 415 45.66 -13.08 -24.44
CA GLY A 415 45.77 -12.34 -25.69
C GLY A 415 45.88 -13.25 -26.92
N LEU A 416 46.73 -14.29 -26.85
CA LEU A 416 46.86 -15.30 -27.91
C LEU A 416 45.58 -16.11 -28.08
N GLN A 417 44.94 -16.52 -26.98
CA GLN A 417 43.68 -17.23 -27.02
C GLN A 417 42.62 -16.41 -27.75
N ALA A 418 42.49 -15.11 -27.43
CA ALA A 418 41.50 -14.24 -28.04
C ALA A 418 41.68 -14.08 -29.56
N LEU A 419 42.94 -14.12 -30.06
CA LEU A 419 43.22 -14.11 -31.50
C LEU A 419 42.73 -15.39 -32.20
N VAL A 420 42.78 -16.53 -31.51
CA VAL A 420 42.38 -17.83 -32.08
C VAL A 420 40.88 -18.09 -31.92
N SER A 421 40.30 -17.76 -30.76
CA SER A 421 38.89 -18.01 -30.45
C SER A 421 37.95 -16.91 -30.95
N GLY A 422 38.47 -15.72 -31.24
CA GLY A 422 37.68 -14.54 -31.61
C GLY A 422 36.97 -13.86 -30.44
N TYR A 423 37.25 -14.28 -29.20
CA TYR A 423 36.74 -13.67 -27.97
C TYR A 423 37.76 -13.75 -26.84
N LEU A 424 37.81 -12.70 -26.02
CA LEU A 424 38.55 -12.66 -24.77
C LEU A 424 37.63 -13.09 -23.63
N THR A 425 38.05 -14.08 -22.85
CA THR A 425 37.34 -14.52 -21.64
C THR A 425 38.11 -14.12 -20.39
N ALA A 426 37.45 -13.45 -19.44
CA ALA A 426 38.07 -13.06 -18.18
C ALA A 426 37.13 -13.25 -16.97
N THR A 427 37.70 -13.55 -15.81
CA THR A 427 36.97 -13.60 -14.54
C THR A 427 37.10 -12.26 -13.82
N VAL A 428 36.07 -11.44 -13.84
CA VAL A 428 36.09 -10.12 -13.18
C VAL A 428 35.59 -10.28 -11.74
N PRO A 429 36.27 -9.73 -10.72
CA PRO A 429 35.79 -9.74 -9.34
C PRO A 429 34.35 -9.20 -9.23
N PRO A 430 33.56 -9.62 -8.22
CA PRO A 430 32.20 -9.12 -8.06
C PRO A 430 32.13 -7.59 -8.07
N ILE A 431 31.24 -7.05 -8.90
CA ILE A 431 31.04 -5.62 -9.08
C ILE A 431 29.99 -5.16 -8.08
N ASN A 432 30.46 -4.64 -6.94
CA ASN A 432 29.61 -4.14 -5.88
C ASN A 432 29.14 -2.70 -6.17
N LEU A 433 27.83 -2.55 -6.36
CA LEU A 433 27.16 -1.29 -6.69
C LEU A 433 26.58 -0.57 -5.47
N SER A 434 26.95 -0.97 -4.25
CA SER A 434 26.49 -0.33 -3.02
C SER A 434 26.66 1.20 -3.07
N GLY A 435 25.62 1.89 -2.59
CA GLY A 435 25.48 3.35 -2.66
C GLY A 435 24.94 3.87 -4.01
N SER A 436 24.80 3.02 -5.03
CA SER A 436 24.24 3.41 -6.33
C SER A 436 22.76 3.06 -6.40
N VAL A 437 21.95 3.95 -6.95
CA VAL A 437 20.50 3.77 -7.10
C VAL A 437 20.10 4.03 -8.55
N ALA A 438 19.46 3.04 -9.19
CA ALA A 438 18.77 3.22 -10.45
C ALA A 438 17.29 3.57 -10.20
N THR A 439 16.70 4.39 -11.07
CA THR A 439 15.29 4.76 -10.97
C THR A 439 14.47 4.15 -12.10
N ILE A 440 13.34 3.54 -11.76
CA ILE A 440 12.36 3.00 -12.71
C ILE A 440 11.00 3.64 -12.45
N ALA A 441 10.30 4.00 -13.52
CA ALA A 441 8.90 4.41 -13.46
C ALA A 441 8.02 3.24 -13.92
N LEU A 442 7.05 2.87 -13.09
CA LEU A 442 6.07 1.82 -13.38
C LEU A 442 4.66 2.39 -13.21
N SER A 443 3.70 1.78 -13.89
CA SER A 443 2.30 2.20 -13.82
C SER A 443 1.38 1.02 -14.01
N ASN A 444 0.27 1.01 -13.28
CA ASN A 444 -0.86 0.11 -13.49
C ASN A 444 -0.45 -1.36 -13.43
N LEU A 445 0.26 -1.76 -12.38
CA LEU A 445 0.60 -3.17 -12.19
C LEU A 445 -0.57 -3.90 -11.51
N PRO A 446 -1.22 -4.88 -12.19
CA PRO A 446 -2.22 -5.70 -11.54
C PRO A 446 -1.57 -6.47 -10.38
N LEU A 447 -2.13 -6.30 -9.19
CA LEU A 447 -1.65 -6.95 -7.97
C LEU A 447 -2.26 -8.35 -7.84
N ASP A 448 -1.55 -9.23 -7.14
CA ASP A 448 -1.93 -10.62 -6.91
C ASP A 448 -3.24 -10.78 -6.12
N GLY A 449 -3.52 -12.02 -5.69
CA GLY A 449 -4.77 -12.38 -5.04
C GLY A 449 -5.12 -11.58 -3.78
N ASN A 450 -4.20 -10.80 -3.20
CA ASN A 450 -4.50 -9.92 -2.07
C ASN A 450 -5.42 -8.75 -2.45
N GLN A 451 -5.45 -8.35 -3.72
CA GLN A 451 -6.42 -7.38 -4.23
C GLN A 451 -7.67 -8.04 -4.85
N ASN A 452 -7.79 -9.38 -4.82
CA ASN A 452 -9.01 -10.02 -5.30
C ASN A 452 -10.20 -9.68 -4.40
N VAL A 453 -11.28 -9.21 -5.02
CA VAL A 453 -12.54 -8.95 -4.33
C VAL A 453 -13.25 -10.27 -4.12
N LYS A 454 -13.42 -10.68 -2.86
CA LYS A 454 -14.37 -11.75 -2.51
C LYS A 454 -15.78 -11.16 -2.48
N PRO A 455 -16.78 -11.80 -3.11
CA PRO A 455 -18.15 -11.30 -3.08
C PRO A 455 -18.66 -11.13 -1.64
N ASN A 456 -19.36 -10.02 -1.38
CA ASN A 456 -20.07 -9.77 -0.13
C ASN A 456 -21.52 -10.25 -0.25
N CYS A 457 -21.63 -11.55 -0.56
CA CYS A 457 -22.87 -12.23 -0.88
C CYS A 457 -22.94 -13.59 -0.19
N TYR A 458 -24.16 -14.04 0.09
CA TYR A 458 -24.40 -15.45 0.39
C TYR A 458 -24.43 -16.28 -0.90
N GLY A 459 -23.86 -17.49 -0.84
CA GLY A 459 -23.86 -18.43 -1.96
C GLY A 459 -22.88 -18.06 -3.08
N THR A 460 -23.31 -18.20 -4.34
CA THR A 460 -22.48 -18.03 -5.54
C THR A 460 -22.68 -16.68 -6.25
N LEU A 461 -23.47 -15.78 -5.66
CA LEU A 461 -23.73 -14.46 -6.21
C LEU A 461 -22.45 -13.61 -6.18
N LYS A 462 -22.18 -12.91 -7.28
CA LYS A 462 -21.03 -11.99 -7.40
C LYS A 462 -21.33 -10.60 -6.85
N PHE A 463 -22.60 -10.22 -6.85
CA PHE A 463 -23.11 -8.96 -6.31
C PHE A 463 -24.51 -9.17 -5.73
N CYS A 464 -24.75 -8.53 -4.59
CA CYS A 464 -25.96 -8.48 -3.77
C CYS A 464 -26.03 -7.03 -3.26
#